data_AF-A0A2I9CUJ9-F1
#
_entry.id   AF-A0A2I9CUJ9-F1
#
_cell.length_a   1.000
_cell.length_b   1.000
_cell.length_c   1.000
_cell.angle_alpha   90.00
_cell.angle_beta   90.00
_cell.angle_gamma   90.00
#
_symmetry.space_group_name_H-M   'P 1'
#
loop_
_entity.id
_entity.type
_entity.pdbx_description
1 polymer ?
#
loop_
_entity_poly.entity_id
_entity_poly.type
_entity_poly.pdbx_seq_one_letter_code
_entity_poly.pdbx_strand_id
1 'polypeptide(L)'
;MTGEGGSASPSRRVLNGAALAVLLGTLLWLAYLWTAIPERLPLRTNLASPPTEGGKERLLILPLVMLFLYVLLSYTERTGALNLPDLGSPERNRAAAREVSAGLKFGCVTLLALGILRMLASSPAAPPGVVGSLFACVGGVGALLLVASAPPVNGRRPPRSVDGLR
;
A
#
# COMPACT_ATOMS: atom_id res chain seq x y z
N MET A 1 11.85 8.67 34.22
CA MET A 1 11.50 8.99 32.82
C MET A 1 10.82 7.77 32.22
N THR A 2 9.51 7.66 32.43
CA THR A 2 8.68 6.60 31.87
C THR A 2 8.36 6.98 30.44
N GLY A 3 8.97 6.28 29.48
CA GLY A 3 8.67 6.45 28.07
C GLY A 3 7.23 6.04 27.82
N GLU A 4 6.35 7.03 27.68
CA GLU A 4 5.05 6.81 27.05
C GLU A 4 5.35 6.31 25.63
N GLY A 5 5.23 4.99 25.45
CA GLY A 5 5.40 4.34 24.17
C GLY A 5 4.42 4.95 23.20
N GLY A 6 4.90 5.89 22.37
CA GLY A 6 4.12 6.66 21.42
C GLY A 6 3.30 5.72 20.54
N SER A 7 2.04 5.54 20.90
CA SER A 7 1.10 4.73 20.16
C SER A 7 1.03 5.31 18.75
N ALA A 8 1.13 4.44 17.75
CA ALA A 8 0.98 4.87 16.37
C ALA A 8 -0.38 5.58 16.21
N SER A 9 -0.39 6.77 15.60
CA SER A 9 -1.65 7.45 15.30
C SER A 9 -2.56 6.51 14.48
N PRO A 10 -3.88 6.50 14.74
CA PRO A 10 -4.82 5.68 13.97
C PRO A 10 -4.70 5.93 12.47
N SER A 11 -4.51 7.19 12.07
CA SER A 11 -4.25 7.62 10.68
C SER A 11 -3.09 6.86 10.06
N ARG A 12 -1.94 6.79 10.75
CA ARG A 12 -0.74 6.10 10.26
C ARG A 12 -0.98 4.61 10.02
N ARG A 13 -1.69 3.95 10.93
CA ARG A 13 -2.02 2.53 10.77
C ARG A 13 -2.90 2.28 9.55
N VAL A 14 -3.93 3.12 9.37
CA VAL A 14 -4.83 3.05 8.22
C VAL A 14 -4.07 3.28 6.91
N LEU A 15 -3.23 4.33 6.84
CA LEU A 15 -2.43 4.63 5.65
C LEU A 15 -1.44 3.51 5.31
N ASN A 16 -0.80 2.91 6.31
CA ASN A 16 0.10 1.78 6.10
C ASN A 16 -0.63 0.52 5.61
N GLY A 17 -1.79 0.22 6.19
CA GLY A 17 -2.65 -0.87 5.74
C GLY A 17 -3.13 -0.65 4.30
N ALA A 18 -3.57 0.57 3.99
CA ALA A 18 -4.00 0.94 2.65
C ALA A 18 -2.84 0.86 1.63
N ALA A 19 -1.65 1.37 1.97
CA ALA A 19 -0.47 1.29 1.11
C ALA A 19 -0.08 -0.17 0.82
N LEU A 20 -0.13 -1.03 1.84
CA LEU A 20 0.14 -2.46 1.68
C LEU A 20 -0.94 -3.14 0.81
N ALA A 21 -2.21 -2.79 1.00
CA ALA A 21 -3.32 -3.32 0.21
C ALA A 21 -3.18 -2.95 -1.27
N VAL A 22 -2.82 -1.71 -1.58
CA VAL A 22 -2.55 -1.28 -2.95
C VAL A 22 -1.36 -2.03 -3.53
N LEU A 23 -0.23 -2.08 -2.81
CA LEU A 23 0.98 -2.79 -3.25
C LEU A 23 0.68 -4.26 -3.61
N LEU A 24 0.15 -5.01 -2.65
CA LEU A 24 -0.12 -6.44 -2.83
C LEU A 24 -1.26 -6.67 -3.83
N GLY A 25 -2.32 -5.86 -3.79
CA GLY A 25 -3.43 -5.93 -4.74
C GLY A 25 -2.97 -5.71 -6.17
N THR A 26 -2.12 -4.70 -6.42
CA THR A 26 -1.54 -4.44 -7.74
C THR A 26 -0.61 -5.56 -8.20
N LEU A 27 0.22 -6.12 -7.31
CA LEU A 27 1.09 -7.25 -7.65
C LEU A 27 0.30 -8.50 -8.02
N LEU A 28 -0.71 -8.87 -7.22
CA LEU A 28 -1.58 -10.02 -7.48
C LEU A 28 -2.40 -9.81 -8.76
N TRP A 29 -2.93 -8.60 -8.95
CA TRP A 29 -3.67 -8.24 -10.14
C TRP A 29 -2.82 -8.35 -11.42
N LEU A 30 -1.60 -7.84 -11.40
CA LEU A 30 -0.70 -7.93 -12.55
C LEU A 30 -0.29 -9.39 -12.83
N ALA A 31 -0.04 -10.18 -11.78
CA ALA A 31 0.25 -11.60 -11.92
C ALA A 31 -0.94 -12.38 -12.53
N TYR A 32 -2.16 -12.07 -12.09
CA TYR A 32 -3.39 -12.66 -12.63
C TYR A 32 -3.59 -12.35 -14.12
N LEU A 33 -3.33 -11.10 -14.53
CA LEU A 33 -3.46 -10.69 -15.94
C LEU A 33 -2.28 -11.08 -16.82
N TRP A 34 -1.17 -11.57 -16.25
CA TRP A 34 0.10 -11.71 -16.96
C TRP A 34 0.03 -12.55 -18.24
N THR A 35 -0.78 -13.60 -18.25
CA THR A 35 -0.98 -14.50 -19.40
C THR A 35 -1.93 -13.93 -20.45
N ALA A 36 -2.83 -13.03 -20.05
CA ALA A 36 -3.78 -12.36 -20.95
C ALA A 36 -3.17 -11.12 -21.63
N ILE A 37 -2.07 -10.59 -21.08
CA ILE A 37 -1.35 -9.44 -21.63
C ILE A 37 -0.53 -9.89 -22.86
N PRO A 38 -0.71 -9.25 -24.04
CA PRO A 38 0.06 -9.58 -25.23
C PRO A 38 1.55 -9.26 -25.04
N GLU A 39 2.42 -9.97 -25.79
CA GLU A 39 3.87 -9.78 -25.69
C GLU A 39 4.33 -8.36 -26.02
N ARG A 40 3.62 -7.68 -26.93
CA ARG A 40 3.88 -6.28 -27.31
C ARG A 40 2.68 -5.42 -26.99
N LEU A 41 2.94 -4.28 -26.33
CA LEU A 41 1.92 -3.30 -25.99
C LEU A 41 2.37 -1.90 -26.40
N PRO A 42 1.46 -1.05 -26.85
CA PRO A 42 1.74 0.37 -26.99
C PRO A 42 1.86 0.99 -25.59
N LEU A 43 3.10 1.25 -25.16
CA LEU A 43 3.38 1.87 -23.87
C LEU A 43 3.63 3.36 -24.07
N ARG A 44 2.92 4.20 -23.31
CA ARG A 44 3.21 5.64 -23.20
C ARG A 44 4.06 5.87 -21.95
N THR A 45 5.36 6.06 -22.13
CA THR A 45 6.28 6.47 -21.04
C THR A 45 6.27 7.98 -20.81
N ASN A 46 5.94 8.76 -21.84
CA ASN A 46 5.77 10.21 -21.78
C ASN A 46 4.34 10.59 -22.18
N LEU A 47 3.73 11.52 -21.43
CA LEU A 47 2.39 12.06 -21.71
C LEU A 47 2.31 12.77 -23.07
N ALA A 48 3.40 13.42 -23.49
CA ALA A 48 3.45 14.19 -24.72
C ALA A 48 3.86 13.37 -25.95
N SER A 49 4.32 12.13 -25.77
CA SER A 49 4.81 11.30 -26.88
C SER A 49 3.74 10.31 -27.37
N PRO A 50 3.77 9.94 -28.66
CA PRO A 50 2.96 8.84 -29.14
C PRO A 50 3.34 7.53 -28.40
N PRO A 51 2.40 6.59 -28.26
CA PRO A 51 2.72 5.27 -27.72
C PRO A 51 3.84 4.64 -28.53
N THR A 52 4.83 4.06 -27.85
CA THR A 52 5.87 3.26 -28.49
C THR A 52 5.62 1.80 -28.16
N GLU A 53 5.76 0.90 -29.13
CA GLU A 53 5.68 -0.52 -28.83
C GLU A 53 6.81 -0.93 -27.86
N GLY A 54 6.43 -1.63 -26.81
CA GLY A 54 7.35 -2.21 -25.85
C GLY A 54 6.90 -3.60 -25.45
N GLY A 55 7.86 -4.42 -25.02
CA GLY A 55 7.53 -5.73 -24.48
C GLY A 55 6.83 -5.63 -23.12
N LYS A 56 5.98 -6.61 -22.81
CA LYS A 56 5.21 -6.64 -21.56
C LYS A 56 6.10 -6.67 -20.31
N GLU A 57 7.34 -7.13 -20.41
CA GLU A 57 8.34 -7.09 -19.34
C GLU A 57 8.63 -5.67 -18.84
N ARG A 58 8.45 -4.64 -19.68
CA ARG A 58 8.59 -3.24 -19.26
C ARG A 58 7.54 -2.83 -18.23
N LEU A 59 6.40 -3.52 -18.16
CA LEU A 59 5.40 -3.31 -17.11
C LEU A 59 5.94 -3.68 -15.72
N LEU A 60 6.98 -4.51 -15.61
CA LEU A 60 7.56 -4.92 -14.32
C LEU A 60 8.42 -3.84 -13.68
N ILE A 61 8.84 -2.82 -14.43
CA ILE A 61 9.64 -1.71 -13.89
C ILE A 61 8.87 -0.96 -12.81
N LEU A 62 7.60 -0.63 -13.05
CA LEU A 62 6.78 0.12 -12.09
C LEU A 62 6.51 -0.65 -10.79
N PRO A 63 6.11 -1.94 -10.81
CA PRO A 63 6.01 -2.78 -9.61
C PRO A 63 7.32 -2.88 -8.82
N LEU A 64 8.46 -2.99 -9.50
CA LEU A 64 9.77 -3.04 -8.81
C LEU A 64 10.09 -1.72 -8.13
N VAL A 65 9.87 -0.58 -8.82
CA VAL A 65 10.01 0.76 -8.22
C VAL A 65 9.04 0.95 -7.06
N MET A 66 7.80 0.48 -7.20
CA MET A 66 6.77 0.52 -6.18
C MET A 66 7.19 -0.25 -4.91
N LEU A 67 7.72 -1.46 -5.07
CA LEU A 67 8.26 -2.27 -3.97
C LEU A 67 9.46 -1.59 -3.30
N PHE A 68 10.40 -1.09 -4.11
CA PHE A 68 11.58 -0.38 -3.62
C PHE A 68 11.19 0.85 -2.78
N LEU A 69 10.30 1.70 -3.29
CA LEU A 69 9.81 2.88 -2.57
C LEU A 69 9.05 2.49 -1.30
N TYR A 70 8.24 1.44 -1.34
CA TYR A 70 7.53 0.97 -0.16
C TYR A 70 8.49 0.54 0.95
N VAL A 71 9.54 -0.23 0.62
CA VAL A 71 10.57 -0.67 1.58
C VAL A 71 11.36 0.51 2.11
N LEU A 72 11.84 1.39 1.21
CA LEU A 72 12.60 2.57 1.58
C LEU A 72 11.82 3.49 2.52
N LEU A 73 10.56 3.79 2.20
CA LEU A 73 9.72 4.67 3.02
C LEU A 73 9.26 4.01 4.32
N SER A 74 9.16 2.68 4.35
CA SER A 74 8.92 1.94 5.60
C SER A 74 10.14 2.00 6.52
N TYR A 75 11.35 1.98 5.95
CA TYR A 75 12.58 2.20 6.70
C TYR A 75 12.67 3.63 7.25
N THR A 76 12.38 4.66 6.44
CA THR A 76 12.40 6.07 6.90
C THR A 76 11.32 6.34 7.94
N GLU A 77 10.14 5.73 7.82
CA GLU A 77 9.09 5.80 8.83
C GLU A 77 9.59 5.23 10.16
N ARG A 78 10.20 4.04 10.15
CA ARG A 78 10.67 3.38 11.38
C ARG A 78 11.71 4.23 12.11
N THR A 79 12.67 4.76 11.37
CA THR A 79 13.77 5.57 11.91
C THR A 79 13.37 7.01 12.24
N GLY A 80 12.33 7.54 11.60
CA GLY A 80 11.96 8.96 11.69
C GLY A 80 13.00 9.86 11.03
N ALA A 81 13.69 9.38 9.99
CA ALA A 81 14.84 10.03 9.36
C ALA A 81 14.48 11.01 8.23
N LEU A 82 13.22 11.46 8.14
CA LEU A 82 12.84 12.52 7.19
C LEU A 82 13.30 13.88 7.71
N ASN A 83 13.92 14.66 6.83
CA ASN A 83 14.26 16.04 7.11
C ASN A 83 12.99 16.91 7.02
N LEU A 84 12.44 17.29 8.18
CA LEU A 84 11.25 18.15 8.31
C LEU A 84 11.64 19.47 9.01
N PRO A 85 10.86 20.54 8.82
CA PRO A 85 11.01 21.77 9.62
C PRO A 85 11.02 21.46 11.12
N ASP A 86 11.85 22.16 11.87
CA ASP A 86 11.95 21.94 13.31
C ASP A 86 10.67 22.38 14.03
N LEU A 87 10.01 21.45 14.71
CA LEU A 87 8.79 21.67 15.49
C LEU A 87 9.10 21.97 16.98
N GLY A 88 10.35 22.26 17.29
CA GLY A 88 10.82 22.66 18.62
C GLY A 88 11.10 21.50 19.57
N SER A 89 10.92 20.24 19.12
CA SER A 89 11.43 19.08 19.86
C SER A 89 11.76 17.88 18.96
N PRO A 90 12.83 17.10 19.28
CA PRO A 90 13.20 15.92 18.50
C PRO A 90 12.10 14.86 18.40
N GLU A 91 11.27 14.73 19.44
CA GLU A 91 10.18 13.75 19.48
C GLU A 91 9.03 14.11 18.54
N ARG A 92 8.64 15.40 18.52
CA ARG A 92 7.63 15.90 17.59
C ARG A 92 8.10 15.79 16.14
N ASN A 93 9.37 16.09 15.87
CA ASN A 93 9.96 15.94 14.54
C ASN A 93 9.92 14.48 14.05
N ARG A 94 10.29 13.52 14.90
CA ARG A 94 10.21 12.09 14.57
C ARG A 94 8.78 11.59 14.38
N ALA A 95 7.83 12.08 15.17
CA ALA A 95 6.41 11.73 15.04
C ALA A 95 5.83 12.26 13.72
N ALA A 96 6.11 13.52 13.38
CA ALA A 96 5.73 14.12 12.11
C ALA A 96 6.39 13.38 10.93
N ALA A 97 7.68 13.03 11.04
CA ALA A 97 8.40 12.27 10.02
C ALA A 97 7.71 10.93 9.74
N ARG A 98 7.27 10.21 10.78
CA ARG A 98 6.53 8.96 10.63
C ARG A 98 5.21 9.13 9.90
N GLU A 99 4.47 10.18 10.23
CA GLU A 99 3.16 10.45 9.60
C GLU A 99 3.32 10.85 8.13
N VAL A 100 4.28 11.73 7.83
CA VAL A 100 4.62 12.13 6.45
C VAL A 100 5.13 10.92 5.64
N SER A 101 6.00 10.07 6.20
CA SER A 101 6.45 8.85 5.52
C SER A 101 5.28 7.92 5.16
N ALA A 102 4.32 7.74 6.07
CA ALA A 102 3.16 6.88 5.81
C ALA A 102 2.27 7.45 4.69
N GLY A 103 2.02 8.76 4.70
CA GLY A 103 1.29 9.45 3.64
C GLY A 103 2.00 9.39 2.30
N LEU A 104 3.31 9.66 2.27
CA LEU A 104 4.13 9.60 1.06
C LEU A 104 4.17 8.19 0.49
N LYS A 105 4.30 7.17 1.35
CA LYS A 105 4.29 5.76 0.95
C LYS A 105 2.97 5.38 0.29
N PHE A 106 1.84 5.72 0.91
CA PHE A 106 0.52 5.49 0.31
C PHE A 106 0.36 6.22 -1.03
N GLY A 107 0.73 7.50 -1.09
CA GLY A 107 0.67 8.30 -2.30
C GLY A 107 1.52 7.73 -3.44
N CYS A 108 2.80 7.43 -3.20
CA CYS A 108 3.71 6.88 -4.20
C CYS A 108 3.21 5.54 -4.77
N VAL A 109 2.82 4.61 -3.89
CA VAL A 109 2.33 3.29 -4.32
C VAL A 109 1.05 3.42 -5.13
N THR A 110 0.12 4.29 -4.71
CA THR A 110 -1.14 4.55 -5.43
C THR A 110 -0.88 5.16 -6.80
N LEU A 111 -0.01 6.17 -6.89
CA LEU A 111 0.33 6.81 -8.16
C LEU A 111 0.98 5.82 -9.15
N LEU A 112 1.88 4.96 -8.66
CA LEU A 112 2.50 3.93 -9.50
C LEU A 112 1.51 2.87 -9.96
N ALA A 113 0.61 2.41 -9.07
CA ALA A 113 -0.47 1.49 -9.43
C ALA A 113 -1.38 2.08 -10.52
N LEU A 114 -1.77 3.36 -10.39
CA LEU A 114 -2.53 4.07 -11.41
C LEU A 114 -1.75 4.25 -12.72
N GLY A 115 -0.43 4.43 -12.64
CA GLY A 115 0.46 4.44 -13.81
C GLY A 115 0.41 3.12 -14.58
N ILE A 116 0.52 1.99 -13.89
CA ILE A 116 0.39 0.65 -14.49
C ILE A 116 -1.00 0.46 -15.10
N LEU A 117 -2.05 0.82 -14.35
CA LEU A 117 -3.42 0.74 -14.85
C LEU A 117 -3.60 1.56 -16.12
N ARG A 118 -3.12 2.80 -16.14
CA ARG A 118 -3.22 3.68 -17.30
C ARG A 118 -2.50 3.08 -18.50
N MET A 119 -1.29 2.54 -18.32
CA MET A 119 -0.55 1.88 -19.40
C MET A 119 -1.37 0.74 -20.00
N LEU A 120 -1.92 -0.14 -19.16
CA LEU A 120 -2.72 -1.28 -19.61
C LEU A 120 -4.06 -0.86 -20.22
N ALA A 121 -4.82 0.02 -19.57
CA ALA A 121 -6.15 0.45 -20.01
C ALA A 121 -6.12 1.30 -21.29
N SER A 122 -4.99 1.96 -21.58
CA SER A 122 -4.80 2.69 -22.83
C SER A 122 -4.44 1.80 -24.04
N SER A 123 -4.14 0.52 -23.79
CA SER A 123 -3.83 -0.43 -24.85
C SER A 123 -5.12 -0.87 -25.55
N PRO A 124 -5.15 -0.92 -26.90
CA PRO A 124 -6.27 -1.52 -27.63
C PRO A 124 -6.42 -3.02 -27.33
N ALA A 125 -5.37 -3.66 -26.82
CA ALA A 125 -5.36 -5.06 -26.42
C ALA A 125 -5.59 -5.24 -24.90
N ALA A 126 -6.16 -4.25 -24.21
CA ALA A 126 -6.49 -4.35 -22.80
C ALA A 126 -7.54 -5.46 -22.57
N PRO A 127 -7.34 -6.35 -21.58
CA PRO A 127 -8.37 -7.31 -21.19
C PRO A 127 -9.67 -6.59 -20.76
N PRO A 128 -10.85 -7.14 -21.07
CA PRO A 128 -12.11 -6.57 -20.62
C PRO A 128 -12.15 -6.53 -19.08
N GLY A 129 -12.60 -5.41 -18.51
CA GLY A 129 -12.68 -5.24 -17.06
C GLY A 129 -11.33 -5.00 -16.36
N VAL A 130 -10.26 -4.63 -17.09
CA VAL A 130 -8.93 -4.32 -16.52
C VAL A 130 -8.99 -3.32 -15.36
N VAL A 131 -9.83 -2.29 -15.47
CA VAL A 131 -10.03 -1.29 -14.41
C VAL A 131 -10.74 -1.90 -13.19
N GLY A 132 -11.87 -2.57 -13.41
CA GLY A 132 -12.67 -3.17 -12.33
C GLY A 132 -11.91 -4.24 -11.56
N SER A 133 -11.13 -5.07 -12.26
CA SER A 133 -10.31 -6.12 -11.66
C SER A 133 -9.20 -5.57 -10.75
N LEU A 134 -8.59 -4.42 -11.07
CA LEU A 134 -7.62 -3.80 -10.17
C LEU A 134 -8.26 -3.42 -8.85
N PHE A 135 -9.39 -2.69 -8.90
CA PHE A 135 -10.09 -2.26 -7.70
C PHE A 135 -10.63 -3.44 -6.91
N ALA A 136 -11.08 -4.51 -7.57
CA ALA A 136 -11.48 -5.75 -6.92
C ALA A 136 -10.30 -6.41 -6.20
N CYS A 137 -9.11 -6.51 -6.82
CA CYS A 137 -7.92 -7.06 -6.17
C CYS A 137 -7.45 -6.21 -4.98
N VAL A 138 -7.35 -4.88 -5.15
CA VAL A 138 -6.95 -3.97 -4.07
C VAL A 138 -7.96 -3.98 -2.93
N GLY A 139 -9.26 -3.93 -3.24
CA GLY A 139 -10.34 -3.99 -2.26
C GLY A 139 -10.39 -5.33 -1.54
N GLY A 140 -10.22 -6.44 -2.26
CA GLY A 140 -10.17 -7.79 -1.70
C GLY A 140 -9.00 -8.00 -0.75
N VAL A 141 -7.79 -7.57 -1.15
CA VAL A 141 -6.61 -7.59 -0.26
C VAL A 141 -6.83 -6.67 0.94
N GLY A 142 -7.39 -5.48 0.74
CA GLY A 142 -7.71 -4.55 1.83
C GLY A 142 -8.67 -5.16 2.85
N ALA A 143 -9.75 -5.78 2.39
CA ALA A 143 -10.70 -6.49 3.24
C ALA A 143 -10.03 -7.64 4.01
N LEU A 144 -9.18 -8.42 3.34
CA LEU A 144 -8.42 -9.51 3.98
C LEU A 144 -7.50 -8.99 5.08
N LEU A 145 -6.77 -7.89 4.83
CA LEU A 145 -5.89 -7.27 5.82
C LEU A 145 -6.68 -6.72 7.01
N LEU A 146 -7.86 -6.13 6.76
CA LEU A 146 -8.75 -5.66 7.84
C LEU A 146 -9.20 -6.82 8.73
N VAL A 147 -9.67 -7.92 8.13
CA VAL A 147 -10.07 -9.13 8.86
C VAL A 147 -8.90 -9.73 9.64
N ALA A 148 -7.72 -9.83 9.02
CA ALA A 148 -6.51 -10.35 9.66
C ALA A 148 -6.00 -9.46 10.81
N SER A 149 -6.31 -8.17 10.78
CA SER A 149 -5.94 -7.20 11.82
C SER A 149 -6.96 -7.08 12.95
N ALA A 150 -8.14 -7.69 12.81
CA ALA A 150 -9.18 -7.64 13.83
C ALA A 150 -8.68 -8.35 15.10
N PRO A 151 -8.87 -7.74 16.30
CA PRO A 151 -8.51 -8.42 17.53
C PRO A 151 -9.31 -9.72 17.63
N PRO A 152 -8.71 -10.83 18.12
CA PRO A 152 -9.46 -12.05 18.34
C PRO A 152 -10.66 -11.72 19.22
N VAL A 153 -11.85 -12.15 18.80
CA VAL A 153 -13.07 -12.05 19.60
C VAL A 153 -12.82 -12.88 20.84
N ASN A 154 -12.29 -12.24 21.87
CA ASN A 154 -11.93 -12.89 23.11
C ASN A 154 -13.24 -13.39 23.69
N GLY A 155 -13.45 -14.70 23.59
CA GLY A 155 -14.67 -15.36 24.07
C GLY A 155 -14.96 -14.82 25.46
N ARG A 156 -16.16 -14.26 25.64
CA ARG A 156 -16.63 -13.77 26.94
C ARG A 156 -16.20 -14.79 27.98
N ARG A 157 -15.25 -14.42 28.85
CA ARG A 157 -14.93 -15.29 29.97
C ARG A 157 -16.26 -15.55 30.67
N PRO A 158 -16.67 -16.81 30.88
CA PRO A 158 -17.88 -17.07 31.64
C PRO A 158 -17.76 -16.33 32.97
N PRO A 159 -18.87 -15.74 33.47
CA PRO A 159 -18.85 -15.06 34.75
C PRO A 159 -18.23 -16.03 35.77
N ARG A 160 -17.16 -15.59 36.46
CA ARG A 160 -16.63 -16.32 37.60
C ARG A 160 -17.81 -16.53 38.54
N SER A 161 -18.25 -17.78 38.72
CA SER A 161 -19.21 -18.08 39.77
C SER A 161 -18.54 -17.67 41.08
N VAL A 162 -19.18 -16.77 41.80
CA VAL A 162 -18.76 -16.34 43.13
C VAL A 162 -19.25 -17.43 44.08
N ASP A 163 -18.61 -18.60 44.00
CA ASP A 163 -18.88 -19.69 44.94
C ASP A 163 -17.83 -19.65 46.04
N GLY A 164 -18.28 -19.41 47.27
CA GLY A 164 -17.51 -19.77 48.47
C GLY A 164 -17.16 -18.64 49.42
N LEU A 165 -18.16 -17.92 49.92
CA LEU A 165 -18.10 -17.34 51.28
C LEU A 165 -19.01 -18.19 52.17
N ARG A 166 -18.43 -19.21 52.79
CA ARG A 166 -18.94 -19.87 54.00
C ARG A 166 -17.78 -20.13 54.94
#